data_AF-A0A954NGZ9-F1
#
_entry.id   AF-A0A954NGZ9-F1
#
_cell.length_a   1.000
_cell.length_b   1.000
_cell.length_c   1.000
_cell.angle_alpha   90.00
_cell.angle_beta   90.00
_cell.angle_gamma   90.00
#
_symmetry.space_group_name_H-M   'P 1'
#
loop_
_entity.id
_entity.type
_entity.pdbx_description
1 polymer ?
#
loop_
_entity_poly.entity_id
_entity_poly.type
_entity_poly.pdbx_seq_one_letter_code
_entity_poly.pdbx_strand_id
1 'polypeptide(L)'
;SFQLSHRIDFMIFRNLVSHLLAKGLVFGMAICLPATIIQASDLARTRGDRKADDGCSVNQEAERRMTTTKSSALVNDDPTVLNVKSEDVVRNESSQTQIGFSHTQLFYSLPESHSIVALRFSNEDLEFPVTGKVHQFAPGTTAEDLAKWVNNQTSDALFPDVPEPTNSVDLPAEALKTVSSEFVEEQRGGFRNEIYRKFVVNFAVNKTELSDDLRLSAFKDSVTVYVKPGVQ
;
A
#
# COMPACT_ATOMS: atom_id res chain seq x y z
N SER A 1 -33.74 -24.01 -11.95
CA SER A 1 -33.36 -24.39 -10.58
C SER A 1 -32.30 -25.46 -10.65
N PHE A 2 -31.03 -25.09 -10.45
CA PHE A 2 -29.96 -25.97 -9.97
C PHE A 2 -28.77 -25.05 -9.69
N GLN A 3 -28.58 -24.72 -8.41
CA GLN A 3 -27.36 -24.10 -7.91
C GLN A 3 -26.29 -25.18 -7.78
N LEU A 4 -25.09 -24.91 -8.28
CA LEU A 4 -23.89 -25.52 -7.73
C LEU A 4 -22.75 -24.50 -7.65
N SER A 5 -22.44 -24.22 -6.38
CA SER A 5 -21.28 -23.51 -5.85
C SER A 5 -19.97 -24.09 -6.38
N HIS A 6 -19.12 -23.24 -6.96
CA HIS A 6 -17.67 -23.42 -6.97
C HIS A 6 -17.00 -22.09 -6.59
N ARG A 7 -16.82 -21.90 -5.28
CA ARG A 7 -15.73 -21.08 -4.74
C ARG A 7 -14.45 -21.89 -4.91
N ILE A 8 -13.63 -21.52 -5.90
CA ILE A 8 -12.27 -22.02 -6.05
C ILE A 8 -11.34 -20.80 -5.93
N ASP A 9 -10.80 -20.69 -4.71
CA ASP A 9 -9.44 -20.28 -4.36
C ASP A 9 -8.84 -19.00 -4.96
N PHE A 10 -9.13 -17.89 -4.28
CA PHE A 10 -8.23 -16.74 -4.18
C PHE A 10 -7.16 -17.04 -3.09
N MET A 11 -6.33 -18.06 -3.31
CA MET A 11 -5.22 -18.47 -2.42
C MET A 11 -3.86 -18.41 -3.12
N ILE A 12 -3.59 -17.31 -3.83
CA ILE A 12 -2.23 -16.99 -4.31
C ILE A 12 -1.81 -15.63 -3.76
N PHE A 13 -1.85 -15.46 -2.43
CA PHE A 13 -1.09 -14.38 -1.77
C PHE A 13 -0.62 -14.72 -0.35
N ARG A 14 -0.97 -15.91 0.19
CA ARG A 14 -0.48 -16.37 1.51
C ARG A 14 0.74 -17.30 1.48
N ASN A 15 1.27 -17.66 0.31
CA ASN A 15 2.22 -18.78 0.20
C ASN A 15 3.69 -18.41 -0.05
N LEU A 16 4.10 -17.16 0.18
CA LEU A 16 5.52 -16.77 0.09
C LEU A 16 6.20 -16.53 1.45
N VAL A 17 5.44 -16.39 2.56
CA VAL A 17 6.02 -16.18 3.90
C VAL A 17 6.18 -17.49 4.69
N SER A 18 5.42 -18.54 4.40
CA SER A 18 5.52 -19.83 5.12
C SER A 18 6.56 -20.80 4.54
N HIS A 19 7.12 -20.54 3.35
CA HIS A 19 8.08 -21.46 2.70
C HIS A 19 9.56 -21.15 2.99
N LEU A 20 9.85 -20.08 3.74
CA LEU A 20 11.21 -19.74 4.20
C LEU A 20 11.53 -20.29 5.61
N LEU A 21 10.58 -20.94 6.30
CA LEU A 21 10.81 -21.57 7.61
C LEU A 21 10.89 -23.11 7.56
N ALA A 22 10.72 -23.74 6.39
CA ALA A 22 10.68 -25.21 6.27
C ALA A 22 11.93 -25.86 5.65
N LYS A 23 12.95 -25.08 5.25
CA LYS A 23 14.22 -25.64 4.78
C LYS A 23 15.27 -25.47 5.86
N GLY A 24 15.36 -26.49 6.71
CA GLY A 24 16.40 -26.63 7.72
C GLY A 24 17.78 -26.53 7.09
N LEU A 25 18.42 -25.37 7.27
CA LEU A 25 19.87 -25.24 7.19
C LEU A 25 20.38 -25.23 8.62
N VAL A 26 20.95 -26.35 9.04
CA VAL A 26 21.66 -26.51 10.31
C VAL A 26 22.94 -25.69 10.21
N PHE A 27 22.97 -24.51 10.84
CA PHE A 27 24.20 -23.93 11.33
C PHE A 27 24.14 -23.95 12.85
N GLY A 28 24.90 -24.87 13.44
CA GLY A 28 25.10 -24.95 14.87
C GLY A 28 25.85 -23.71 15.36
N MET A 29 25.18 -22.91 16.17
CA MET A 29 25.84 -21.97 17.06
C MET A 29 25.13 -22.05 18.40
N ALA A 30 25.78 -22.74 19.34
CA ALA A 30 25.33 -22.87 20.72
C ALA A 30 25.46 -21.49 21.40
N ILE A 31 24.34 -20.81 21.57
CA ILE A 31 24.23 -19.63 22.43
C ILE A 31 23.52 -20.10 23.70
N CYS A 32 24.32 -20.26 24.75
CA CYS A 32 23.87 -20.51 26.11
C CYS A 32 23.32 -19.20 26.67
N LEU A 33 22.03 -19.14 26.97
CA LEU A 33 21.44 -18.04 27.76
C LEU A 33 20.70 -18.62 28.98
N PRO A 34 20.87 -18.00 30.16
CA PRO A 34 20.31 -18.50 31.40
C PRO A 34 18.80 -18.22 31.50
N ALA A 35 18.07 -19.22 32.01
CA ALA A 35 16.66 -19.12 32.34
C ALA A 35 16.47 -18.24 33.59
N THR A 36 15.80 -17.10 33.44
CA THR A 36 15.27 -16.34 34.57
C THR A 36 13.80 -16.68 34.75
N ILE A 37 13.53 -17.37 35.85
CA ILE A 37 12.22 -17.70 36.39
C ILE A 37 11.61 -16.41 36.95
N ILE A 38 10.43 -16.00 36.44
CA ILE A 38 9.59 -15.00 37.10
C ILE A 38 8.35 -15.70 37.62
N GLN A 39 8.27 -15.81 38.95
CA GLN A 39 7.11 -16.26 39.69
C GLN A 39 5.96 -15.25 39.54
N ALA A 40 4.77 -15.74 39.18
CA ALA A 40 3.52 -15.03 39.36
C ALA A 40 3.09 -15.18 40.82
N SER A 41 2.94 -14.05 41.51
CA SER A 41 2.34 -13.97 42.84
C SER A 41 1.00 -13.24 42.73
N ASP A 42 -0.06 -13.92 43.15
CA ASP A 42 -1.37 -13.36 43.49
C ASP A 42 -1.28 -12.10 44.36
N LEU A 43 -2.16 -11.11 44.13
CA LEU A 43 -2.69 -10.30 45.24
C LEU A 43 -4.04 -9.61 44.93
N ALA A 44 -5.06 -10.16 45.57
CA ALA A 44 -6.25 -9.56 46.17
C ALA A 44 -6.70 -8.12 45.81
N ARG A 45 -7.93 -8.03 45.29
CA ARG A 45 -9.15 -7.49 45.97
C ARG A 45 -8.96 -6.25 46.88
N THR A 46 -9.54 -5.12 46.48
CA THR A 46 -10.36 -4.30 47.40
C THR A 46 -11.48 -3.54 46.67
N ARG A 47 -12.63 -3.56 47.34
CA ARG A 47 -13.92 -2.94 47.06
C ARG A 47 -13.93 -1.58 47.77
N GLY A 48 -14.43 -0.53 47.13
CA GLY A 48 -14.54 0.80 47.73
C GLY A 48 -15.75 1.56 47.22
N ASP A 49 -16.88 1.38 47.88
CA ASP A 49 -18.07 2.25 47.82
C ASP A 49 -17.77 3.64 48.40
N ARG A 50 -18.33 4.69 47.78
CA ARG A 50 -18.76 6.01 48.31
C ARG A 50 -18.75 7.04 47.16
N LYS A 51 -19.61 8.04 47.06
CA LYS A 51 -20.88 8.43 47.68
C LYS A 51 -21.40 9.57 46.77
N ALA A 52 -22.72 9.70 46.64
CA ALA A 52 -23.32 10.90 46.09
C ALA A 52 -23.01 12.11 46.99
N ASP A 53 -22.82 13.28 46.38
CA ASP A 53 -23.19 14.57 46.97
C ASP A 53 -23.69 15.50 45.85
N ASP A 54 -24.89 16.00 46.12
CA ASP A 54 -25.59 17.07 45.43
C ASP A 54 -24.87 18.41 45.66
N GLY A 55 -25.04 19.39 44.75
CA GLY A 55 -24.93 20.77 45.18
C GLY A 55 -24.51 21.82 44.16
N CYS A 56 -25.52 22.39 43.51
CA CYS A 56 -25.74 23.83 43.36
C CYS A 56 -24.87 24.68 42.40
N SER A 57 -25.63 25.41 41.57
CA SER A 57 -25.30 26.54 40.72
C SER A 57 -24.58 27.71 41.41
N VAL A 58 -23.81 28.48 40.66
CA VAL A 58 -24.10 29.87 40.21
C VAL A 58 -22.79 30.52 39.73
N ASN A 59 -22.84 31.03 38.49
CA ASN A 59 -22.09 32.11 37.84
C ASN A 59 -20.97 32.82 38.62
N GLN A 60 -19.79 32.93 37.99
CA GLN A 60 -19.17 34.25 37.76
C GLN A 60 -18.04 34.20 36.72
N GLU A 61 -18.38 34.75 35.56
CA GLU A 61 -17.58 35.55 34.64
C GLU A 61 -16.30 36.12 35.28
N ALA A 62 -15.15 35.64 34.83
CA ALA A 62 -13.85 36.26 35.08
C ALA A 62 -12.98 36.12 33.83
N GLU A 63 -13.12 37.08 32.93
CA GLU A 63 -12.17 37.42 31.88
C GLU A 63 -10.75 37.49 32.45
N ARG A 64 -9.87 36.55 32.10
CA ARG A 64 -8.42 36.81 32.09
C ARG A 64 -7.74 36.05 30.95
N ARG A 65 -7.45 36.83 29.91
CA ARG A 65 -6.23 36.77 29.09
C ARG A 65 -5.98 35.42 28.42
N MET A 66 -6.60 35.26 27.25
CA MET A 66 -6.01 34.50 26.16
C MET A 66 -4.59 35.04 25.91
N THR A 67 -3.61 34.34 26.46
CA THR A 67 -2.26 34.35 25.90
C THR A 67 -2.38 33.51 24.64
N THR A 68 -2.38 34.20 23.50
CA THR A 68 -2.18 33.58 22.20
C THR A 68 -0.76 33.04 22.19
N THR A 69 -0.58 31.85 22.77
CA THR A 69 0.56 30.99 22.51
C THR A 69 0.44 30.62 21.05
N LYS A 70 1.10 31.40 20.19
CA LYS A 70 1.52 30.96 18.86
C LYS A 70 2.32 29.68 19.10
N SER A 71 1.62 28.55 19.05
CA SER A 71 2.21 27.24 18.87
C SER A 71 2.82 27.29 17.48
N SER A 72 4.08 27.71 17.40
CA SER A 72 4.93 27.46 16.25
C SER A 72 5.15 25.95 16.21
N ALA A 73 4.17 25.25 15.64
CA ALA A 73 4.42 23.93 15.09
C ALA A 73 5.63 24.11 14.17
N LEU A 74 6.68 23.37 14.45
CA LEU A 74 7.87 23.28 13.62
C LEU A 74 7.40 22.74 12.27
N VAL A 75 7.11 23.66 11.36
CA VAL A 75 6.93 23.35 9.95
C VAL A 75 8.31 22.91 9.49
N ASN A 76 8.47 21.60 9.29
CA ASN A 76 9.60 21.12 8.50
C ASN A 76 9.37 21.71 7.10
N ASP A 77 10.11 22.78 6.79
CA ASP A 77 10.07 23.50 5.50
C ASP A 77 10.69 22.68 4.35
N ASP A 78 11.13 21.45 4.62
CA ASP A 78 11.68 20.58 3.61
C ASP A 78 10.55 19.77 2.94
N PRO A 79 10.43 19.80 1.61
CA PRO A 79 9.38 19.10 0.89
C PRO A 79 9.53 17.58 1.08
N THR A 80 8.40 16.90 1.26
CA THR A 80 8.35 15.45 1.36
C THR A 80 8.81 14.82 0.05
N VAL A 81 9.89 14.04 0.11
CA VAL A 81 10.45 13.34 -1.05
C VAL A 81 10.01 11.88 -1.03
N LEU A 82 9.20 11.49 -2.01
CA LEU A 82 8.80 10.12 -2.25
C LEU A 82 9.92 9.38 -2.97
N ASN A 83 10.51 8.38 -2.31
CA ASN A 83 11.53 7.51 -2.89
C ASN A 83 11.00 6.07 -2.95
N VAL A 84 10.62 5.62 -4.14
CA VAL A 84 10.07 4.26 -4.34
C VAL A 84 11.11 3.14 -4.24
N LYS A 85 12.39 3.47 -4.05
CA LYS A 85 13.50 2.51 -3.93
C LYS A 85 14.03 2.42 -2.49
N SER A 86 13.38 3.03 -1.49
CA SER A 86 13.73 2.80 -0.09
C SER A 86 13.34 1.38 0.36
N GLU A 87 13.99 0.90 1.43
CA GLU A 87 13.88 -0.49 1.89
C GLU A 87 12.47 -0.87 2.37
N ASP A 88 11.72 0.10 2.90
CA ASP A 88 10.38 -0.11 3.45
C ASP A 88 9.24 -0.02 2.41
N VAL A 89 9.59 0.17 1.13
CA VAL A 89 8.59 0.26 0.05
C VAL A 89 8.09 -1.12 -0.34
N VAL A 90 6.78 -1.28 -0.34
CA VAL A 90 6.12 -2.51 -0.81
C VAL A 90 5.64 -2.31 -2.24
N ARG A 91 6.17 -3.13 -3.15
CA ARG A 91 5.76 -3.18 -4.57
C ARG A 91 4.67 -4.24 -4.77
N ASN A 92 3.55 -3.87 -5.39
CA ASN A 92 2.46 -4.78 -5.75
C ASN A 92 2.09 -4.61 -7.24
N GLU A 93 1.94 -5.72 -7.96
CA GLU A 93 1.61 -5.74 -9.37
C GLU A 93 0.33 -6.56 -9.58
N SER A 94 -0.63 -6.00 -10.32
CA SER A 94 -1.86 -6.68 -10.69
C SER A 94 -2.13 -6.48 -12.18
N SER A 95 -2.28 -7.59 -12.90
CA SER A 95 -2.56 -7.58 -14.34
C SER A 95 -3.68 -8.56 -14.71
N GLN A 96 -4.31 -9.21 -13.73
CA GLN A 96 -5.27 -10.28 -13.95
C GLN A 96 -6.61 -9.98 -13.29
N THR A 97 -7.68 -10.29 -14.02
CA THR A 97 -9.06 -10.31 -13.55
C THR A 97 -9.63 -11.72 -13.69
N GLN A 98 -10.85 -11.94 -13.19
CA GLN A 98 -11.56 -13.21 -13.39
C GLN A 98 -11.79 -13.54 -14.88
N ILE A 99 -11.89 -12.51 -15.75
CA ILE A 99 -12.21 -12.68 -17.16
C ILE A 99 -10.95 -12.90 -18.01
N GLY A 100 -9.78 -12.42 -17.55
CA GLY A 100 -8.51 -12.50 -18.28
C GLY A 100 -7.52 -11.44 -17.84
N PHE A 101 -6.44 -11.28 -18.62
CA PHE A 101 -5.50 -10.21 -18.35
C PHE A 101 -6.08 -8.84 -18.73
N SER A 102 -5.74 -7.84 -17.93
CA SER A 102 -6.16 -6.46 -18.05
C SER A 102 -4.95 -5.54 -18.11
N HIS A 103 -5.20 -4.23 -18.15
CA HIS A 103 -4.15 -3.24 -17.92
C HIS A 103 -3.35 -3.60 -16.67
N THR A 104 -2.03 -3.46 -16.74
CA THR A 104 -1.21 -3.77 -15.57
C THR A 104 -1.15 -2.56 -14.66
N GLN A 105 -1.54 -2.76 -13.41
CA GLN A 105 -1.42 -1.79 -12.34
C GLN A 105 -0.22 -2.15 -11.47
N LEU A 106 0.60 -1.14 -11.15
CA LEU A 106 1.78 -1.27 -10.34
C LEU A 106 1.72 -0.24 -9.22
N PHE A 107 1.71 -0.71 -7.98
CA PHE A 107 1.61 0.10 -6.79
C PHE A 107 2.92 0.04 -6.00
N TYR A 108 3.40 1.20 -5.58
CA TYR A 108 4.45 1.34 -4.58
C TYR A 108 3.82 1.97 -3.34
N SER A 109 3.70 1.20 -2.26
CA SER A 109 3.25 1.71 -0.97
C SER A 109 4.46 2.23 -0.19
N LEU A 110 4.39 3.49 0.25
CA LEU A 110 5.42 4.19 1.03
C LEU A 110 4.86 4.49 2.42
N PRO A 111 5.05 3.59 3.42
CA PRO A 111 4.44 3.74 4.74
C PRO A 111 4.92 4.98 5.50
N GLU A 112 6.21 5.31 5.41
CA GLU A 112 6.80 6.47 6.10
C GLU A 112 6.15 7.79 5.70
N SER A 113 5.77 7.93 4.43
CA SER A 113 5.14 9.14 3.89
C SER A 113 3.63 8.99 3.73
N HIS A 114 3.02 7.92 4.26
CA HIS A 114 1.60 7.60 4.12
C HIS A 114 1.08 7.77 2.69
N SER A 115 1.82 7.27 1.69
CA SER A 115 1.53 7.54 0.28
C SER A 115 1.60 6.28 -0.58
N ILE A 116 0.89 6.30 -1.71
CA ILE A 116 0.96 5.26 -2.74
C ILE A 116 1.24 5.92 -4.08
N VAL A 117 2.27 5.43 -4.79
CA VAL A 117 2.49 5.74 -6.21
C VAL A 117 1.86 4.61 -7.02
N ALA A 118 0.80 4.92 -7.77
CA ALA A 118 0.08 3.99 -8.62
C ALA A 118 0.39 4.28 -10.09
N LEU A 119 0.88 3.28 -10.81
CA LEU A 119 1.13 3.32 -12.24
C LEU A 119 0.19 2.34 -12.95
N ARG A 120 -0.25 2.71 -14.15
CA ARG A 120 -1.11 1.87 -15.00
C ARG A 120 -0.52 1.82 -16.40
N PHE A 121 -0.28 0.61 -16.88
CA PHE A 121 0.23 0.30 -18.21
C PHE A 121 -0.89 -0.25 -19.08
N SER A 122 -1.11 0.37 -20.23
CA SER A 122 -2.10 -0.13 -21.18
C SER A 122 -1.70 -1.52 -21.71
N ASN A 123 -2.70 -2.36 -21.95
CA ASN A 123 -2.54 -3.65 -22.61
C ASN A 123 -3.24 -3.68 -23.98
N GLU A 124 -3.62 -2.51 -24.48
CA GLU A 124 -4.32 -2.28 -25.75
C GLU A 124 -3.43 -1.60 -26.79
N ASP A 125 -2.15 -1.40 -26.48
CA ASP A 125 -1.17 -0.71 -27.32
C ASP A 125 0.24 -1.28 -27.06
N LEU A 126 1.02 -1.53 -28.13
CA LEU A 126 2.38 -2.06 -28.07
C LEU A 126 3.44 -1.00 -27.72
N GLU A 127 3.09 0.29 -27.70
CA GLU A 127 3.92 1.35 -27.14
C GLU A 127 3.87 1.38 -25.60
N PHE A 128 2.94 0.63 -25.01
CA PHE A 128 2.72 0.53 -23.56
C PHE A 128 2.58 1.91 -22.90
N PRO A 129 1.62 2.75 -23.31
CA PRO A 129 1.41 4.04 -22.68
C PRO A 129 1.16 3.86 -21.18
N VAL A 130 1.89 4.65 -20.40
CA VAL A 130 1.90 4.59 -18.94
C VAL A 130 1.29 5.87 -18.38
N THR A 131 0.34 5.70 -17.48
CA THR A 131 -0.24 6.79 -16.68
C THR A 131 0.07 6.55 -15.21
N GLY A 132 0.13 7.60 -14.41
CA GLY A 132 0.42 7.44 -12.99
C GLY A 132 -0.28 8.46 -12.13
N LYS A 133 -0.42 8.13 -10.86
CA LYS A 133 -1.06 8.95 -9.83
C LYS A 133 -0.36 8.73 -8.49
N VAL A 134 -0.28 9.79 -7.70
CA VAL A 134 0.18 9.71 -6.31
C VAL A 134 -1.01 9.97 -5.41
N HIS A 135 -1.25 9.03 -4.49
CA HIS A 135 -2.28 9.12 -3.45
C HIS A 135 -1.59 9.38 -2.12
N GLN A 136 -2.01 10.43 -1.41
CA GLN A 136 -1.57 10.72 -0.04
C GLN A 136 -2.72 10.42 0.92
N PHE A 137 -2.39 9.88 2.08
CA PHE A 137 -3.36 9.53 3.12
C PHE A 137 -3.14 10.39 4.37
N ALA A 138 -4.11 10.35 5.28
CA ALA A 138 -4.00 11.08 6.53
C ALA A 138 -2.80 10.58 7.37
N PRO A 139 -2.12 11.47 8.13
CA PRO A 139 -1.10 11.05 9.08
C PRO A 139 -1.62 9.96 10.02
N GLY A 140 -0.81 8.95 10.29
CA GLY A 140 -1.19 7.79 11.11
C GLY A 140 -1.83 6.63 10.34
N THR A 141 -2.04 6.76 9.02
CA THR A 141 -2.43 5.63 8.17
C THR A 141 -1.36 4.54 8.21
N THR A 142 -1.73 3.31 8.55
CA THR A 142 -0.75 2.23 8.72
C THR A 142 -0.38 1.56 7.40
N ALA A 143 0.74 0.82 7.38
CA ALA A 143 1.12 0.00 6.23
C ALA A 143 0.04 -1.05 5.89
N GLU A 144 -0.66 -1.58 6.90
CA GLU A 144 -1.77 -2.51 6.70
C GLU A 144 -2.95 -1.84 5.99
N ASP A 145 -3.27 -0.60 6.35
CA ASP A 145 -4.33 0.16 5.72
C ASP A 145 -4.02 0.46 4.25
N LEU A 146 -2.77 0.85 3.94
CA LEU A 146 -2.32 1.03 2.56
C LEU A 146 -2.43 -0.27 1.76
N ALA A 147 -2.05 -1.40 2.35
CA ALA A 147 -2.17 -2.70 1.69
C ALA A 147 -3.63 -3.10 1.42
N LYS A 148 -4.54 -2.85 2.36
CA LYS A 148 -5.99 -3.04 2.17
C LYS A 148 -6.52 -2.12 1.06
N TRP A 149 -6.08 -0.87 1.01
CA TRP A 149 -6.47 0.07 -0.05
C TRP A 149 -6.01 -0.43 -1.43
N VAL A 150 -4.76 -0.88 -1.56
CA VAL A 150 -4.24 -1.49 -2.81
C VAL A 150 -5.06 -2.73 -3.19
N ASN A 151 -5.41 -3.56 -2.23
CA ASN A 151 -6.26 -4.73 -2.49
C ASN A 151 -7.63 -4.31 -3.06
N ASN A 152 -8.25 -3.28 -2.49
CA ASN A 152 -9.52 -2.75 -2.98
C ASN A 152 -9.44 -2.18 -4.41
N GLN A 153 -8.27 -1.75 -4.89
CA GLN A 153 -8.12 -1.29 -6.28
C GLN A 153 -8.12 -2.42 -7.31
N THR A 154 -7.84 -3.65 -6.87
CA THR A 154 -7.59 -4.81 -7.76
C THR A 154 -8.58 -5.96 -7.53
N SER A 155 -9.41 -5.85 -6.49
CA SER A 155 -10.34 -6.88 -6.01
C SER A 155 -11.75 -6.29 -5.87
N ASP A 156 -12.72 -7.11 -5.44
CA ASP A 156 -14.12 -6.74 -5.21
C ASP A 156 -14.32 -5.87 -3.94
N ALA A 157 -13.34 -5.01 -3.60
CA ALA A 157 -13.38 -4.09 -2.46
C ALA A 157 -13.76 -4.75 -1.11
N LEU A 158 -13.01 -5.78 -0.71
CA LEU A 158 -13.31 -6.59 0.48
C LEU A 158 -13.19 -5.84 1.82
N PHE A 159 -12.55 -4.66 1.85
CA PHE A 159 -12.30 -3.89 3.06
C PHE A 159 -13.13 -2.59 3.07
N PRO A 160 -14.30 -2.56 3.73
CA PRO A 160 -15.18 -1.37 3.72
C PRO A 160 -14.62 -0.19 4.52
N ASP A 161 -13.80 -0.45 5.54
CA ASP A 161 -13.26 0.56 6.46
C ASP A 161 -11.84 1.04 6.07
N VAL A 162 -11.49 0.94 4.78
CA VAL A 162 -10.20 1.39 4.28
C VAL A 162 -10.17 2.93 4.23
N PRO A 163 -9.07 3.58 4.66
CA PRO A 163 -8.97 5.03 4.59
C PRO A 163 -8.97 5.48 3.12
N GLU A 164 -9.62 6.61 2.87
CA GLU A 164 -9.58 7.26 1.57
C GLU A 164 -8.36 8.18 1.46
N PRO A 165 -7.80 8.36 0.25
CA PRO A 165 -6.75 9.35 0.03
C PRO A 165 -7.26 10.76 0.39
N THR A 166 -6.48 11.50 1.17
CA THR A 166 -6.75 12.92 1.47
C THR A 166 -6.37 13.82 0.30
N ASN A 167 -5.43 13.37 -0.54
CA ASN A 167 -5.03 14.04 -1.76
C ASN A 167 -4.68 13.03 -2.85
N SER A 168 -4.88 13.39 -4.10
CA SER A 168 -4.55 12.56 -5.26
C SER A 168 -4.13 13.45 -6.42
N VAL A 169 -2.90 13.26 -6.88
CA VAL A 169 -2.29 14.08 -7.95
C VAL A 169 -1.88 13.19 -9.10
N ASP A 170 -2.33 13.50 -10.31
CA ASP A 170 -1.90 12.82 -11.52
C ASP A 170 -0.44 13.15 -11.82
N LEU A 171 0.33 12.12 -12.20
CA LEU A 171 1.68 12.32 -12.70
C LEU A 171 1.62 12.90 -14.11
N PRO A 172 2.44 13.92 -14.43
CA PRO A 172 2.50 14.48 -15.77
C PRO A 172 3.01 13.42 -16.75
N ALA A 173 2.44 13.39 -17.96
CA ALA A 173 2.73 12.36 -18.95
C ALA A 173 4.22 12.36 -19.34
N GLU A 174 4.86 13.53 -19.39
CA GLU A 174 6.28 13.70 -19.67
C GLU A 174 7.22 13.15 -18.59
N ALA A 175 6.71 12.93 -17.37
CA ALA A 175 7.48 12.28 -16.31
C ALA A 175 7.57 10.77 -16.49
N LEU A 176 6.64 10.16 -17.24
CA LEU A 176 6.53 8.71 -17.38
C LEU A 176 6.98 8.30 -18.78
N LYS A 177 7.96 7.40 -18.85
CA LYS A 177 8.50 6.96 -20.13
C LYS A 177 8.73 5.46 -20.16
N THR A 178 8.11 4.80 -21.14
CA THR A 178 8.52 3.46 -21.56
C THR A 178 9.89 3.54 -22.23
N VAL A 179 10.86 2.80 -21.70
CA VAL A 179 12.26 2.81 -22.16
C VAL A 179 12.50 1.71 -23.19
N SER A 180 12.00 0.50 -22.90
CA SER A 180 12.07 -0.64 -23.80
C SER A 180 11.01 -1.67 -23.44
N SER A 181 10.71 -2.55 -24.37
CA SER A 181 9.86 -3.71 -24.15
C SER A 181 10.49 -4.93 -24.81
N GLU A 182 10.32 -6.09 -24.17
CA GLU A 182 10.80 -7.37 -24.66
C GLU A 182 9.64 -8.37 -24.66
N PHE A 183 9.37 -8.97 -25.82
CA PHE A 183 8.44 -10.09 -25.90
C PHE A 183 9.07 -11.31 -25.23
N VAL A 184 8.34 -11.91 -24.28
CA VAL A 184 8.79 -13.10 -23.55
C VAL A 184 8.22 -14.35 -24.18
N GLU A 185 6.89 -14.46 -24.17
CA GLU A 185 6.16 -15.67 -24.59
C GLU A 185 4.68 -15.35 -24.85
N GLU A 186 3.98 -16.32 -25.42
CA GLU A 186 2.53 -16.34 -25.41
C GLU A 186 2.02 -17.05 -24.16
N GLN A 187 1.07 -16.45 -23.45
CA GLN A 187 0.46 -16.99 -22.24
C GLN A 187 -1.06 -17.08 -22.41
N ARG A 188 -1.61 -18.25 -22.09
CA ARG A 188 -3.06 -18.44 -22.04
C ARG A 188 -3.63 -17.87 -20.75
N GLY A 189 -4.74 -17.13 -20.84
CA GLY A 189 -5.39 -16.53 -19.69
C GLY A 189 -6.88 -16.32 -19.87
N GLY A 190 -7.56 -16.13 -18.74
CA GLY A 190 -8.98 -15.77 -18.71
C GLY A 190 -9.95 -16.92 -18.91
N PHE A 191 -11.25 -16.61 -18.77
CA PHE A 191 -12.32 -17.60 -18.82
C PHE A 191 -12.43 -18.32 -20.17
N ARG A 192 -12.01 -17.65 -21.26
CA ARG A 192 -12.06 -18.18 -22.64
C ARG A 192 -10.75 -18.80 -23.11
N ASN A 193 -9.75 -18.92 -22.24
CA ASN A 193 -8.43 -19.48 -22.57
C ASN A 193 -7.79 -18.75 -23.77
N GLU A 194 -7.95 -17.42 -23.80
CA GLU A 194 -7.42 -16.53 -24.84
C GLU A 194 -5.88 -16.48 -24.75
N ILE A 195 -5.22 -16.31 -25.89
CA ILE A 195 -3.76 -16.23 -25.98
C ILE A 195 -3.35 -14.78 -25.88
N TYR A 196 -2.55 -14.42 -24.88
CA TYR A 196 -1.97 -13.09 -24.69
C TYR A 196 -0.49 -13.13 -24.99
N ARG A 197 0.06 -12.03 -25.50
CA ARG A 197 1.52 -11.84 -25.64
C ARG A 197 2.04 -11.19 -24.37
N LYS A 198 2.94 -11.86 -23.68
CA LYS A 198 3.58 -11.38 -22.46
C LYS A 198 4.83 -10.58 -22.80
N PHE A 199 4.91 -9.38 -22.26
CA PHE A 199 6.05 -8.49 -22.40
C PHE A 199 6.61 -8.11 -21.04
N VAL A 200 7.93 -7.97 -20.97
CA VAL A 200 8.58 -7.22 -19.89
C VAL A 200 8.82 -5.81 -20.41
N VAL A 201 8.23 -4.83 -19.74
CA VAL A 201 8.31 -3.42 -20.10
C VAL A 201 9.20 -2.71 -19.09
N ASN A 202 10.32 -2.18 -19.54
CA ASN A 202 11.19 -1.34 -18.73
C ASN A 202 10.74 0.12 -18.88
N PHE A 203 10.64 0.82 -17.77
CA PHE A 203 10.18 2.20 -17.74
C PHE A 203 11.05 3.07 -16.83
N ALA A 204 10.94 4.38 -17.02
CA ALA A 204 11.56 5.40 -16.21
C ALA A 204 10.52 6.41 -15.76
N VAL A 205 10.64 6.85 -14.53
CA VAL A 205 9.93 7.99 -13.97
C VAL A 205 10.95 9.08 -13.68
N ASN A 206 10.77 10.23 -14.30
CA ASN A 206 11.61 11.40 -14.06
C ASN A 206 11.27 12.02 -12.70
N LYS A 207 12.23 12.76 -12.14
CA LYS A 207 11.98 13.55 -10.94
C LYS A 207 10.84 14.52 -11.23
N THR A 208 9.83 14.52 -10.38
CA THR A 208 8.60 15.28 -10.60
C THR A 208 8.23 16.06 -9.34
N GLU A 209 7.94 17.35 -9.50
CA GLU A 209 7.37 18.19 -8.46
C GLU A 209 5.85 18.12 -8.59
N LEU A 210 5.18 17.65 -7.54
CA LEU A 210 3.72 17.41 -7.55
C LEU A 210 2.99 18.55 -6.86
N SER A 211 3.62 19.13 -5.85
CA SER A 211 3.24 20.37 -5.18
C SER A 211 4.49 21.00 -4.55
N ASP A 212 4.32 22.17 -3.92
CA ASP A 212 5.40 22.86 -3.20
C ASP A 212 6.06 21.94 -2.15
N ASP A 213 5.26 21.09 -1.50
CA ASP A 213 5.67 20.22 -0.40
C ASP A 213 5.84 18.74 -0.79
N LEU A 214 5.64 18.36 -2.05
CA LEU A 214 5.66 16.96 -2.49
C LEU A 214 6.46 16.75 -3.78
N ARG A 215 7.45 15.86 -3.70
CA ARG A 215 8.32 15.53 -4.83
C ARG A 215 8.45 14.03 -4.99
N LEU A 216 8.36 13.54 -6.22
CA LEU A 216 8.68 12.16 -6.57
C LEU A 216 10.12 12.09 -7.09
N SER A 217 10.95 11.26 -6.46
CA SER A 217 12.31 10.99 -6.93
C SER A 217 12.31 10.25 -8.26
N ALA A 218 13.32 10.50 -9.09
CA ALA A 218 13.48 9.76 -10.33
C ALA A 218 13.80 8.28 -10.04
N PHE A 219 13.23 7.36 -10.82
CA PHE A 219 13.55 5.94 -10.71
C PHE A 219 13.34 5.20 -12.04
N LYS A 220 13.87 3.98 -12.10
CA LYS A 220 13.64 3.03 -13.19
C LYS A 220 13.16 1.71 -12.62
N ASP A 221 12.32 1.02 -13.36
CA ASP A 221 11.83 -0.29 -13.00
C ASP A 221 11.33 -1.07 -14.23
N SER A 222 10.84 -2.28 -13.99
CA SER A 222 10.20 -3.12 -14.99
C SER A 222 8.85 -3.63 -14.50
N VAL A 223 7.97 -3.98 -15.45
CA VAL A 223 6.64 -4.51 -15.19
C VAL A 223 6.28 -5.55 -16.26
N THR A 224 5.44 -6.53 -15.92
CA THR A 224 4.95 -7.50 -16.92
C THR A 224 3.61 -7.06 -17.47
N VAL A 225 3.50 -6.92 -18.80
CA VAL A 225 2.25 -6.55 -19.48
C VAL A 225 1.78 -7.67 -20.40
N TYR A 226 0.47 -7.92 -20.42
CA TYR A 226 -0.16 -8.98 -21.21
C TYR A 226 -1.09 -8.39 -22.27
N VAL A 227 -0.63 -8.36 -23.52
CA VAL A 227 -1.33 -7.70 -24.63
C VAL A 227 -2.20 -8.71 -25.37
N LYS A 228 -3.42 -8.30 -25.72
CA LYS A 228 -4.34 -9.11 -26.52
C LYS A 228 -3.84 -9.28 -27.96
N PRO A 229 -4.17 -10.39 -28.63
CA PRO A 229 -3.83 -10.59 -30.02
C PRO A 229 -4.64 -9.61 -30.88
N GLY A 230 -4.01 -9.05 -31.91
CA GLY A 230 -4.66 -8.08 -32.83
C GLY A 230 -4.56 -6.61 -32.42
N VAL A 231 -3.94 -6.31 -31.27
CA VAL A 231 -3.46 -4.96 -30.96
C VAL A 231 -2.30 -4.63 -31.91
N GLN A 232 -2.39 -3.49 -32.61
CA GLN A 232 -1.35 -2.95 -33.48
C GLN A 232 -0.65 -1.79 -32.80
#